data_AF-A0A848DHD7-F1
#
_entry.id   AF-A0A848DHD7-F1
#
_cell.length_a   1.000
_cell.length_b   1.000
_cell.length_c   1.000
_cell.angle_alpha   90.00
_cell.angle_beta   90.00
_cell.angle_gamma   90.00
#
_symmetry.space_group_name_H-M   'P 1'
#
loop_
_entity.id
_entity.type
_entity.pdbx_description
1 polymer ?
#
loop_
_entity_poly.entity_id
_entity_poly.type
_entity_poly.pdbx_seq_one_letter_code
_entity_poly.pdbx_strand_id
1 'polypeptide(L)' 'MTEDGPAAALAELADRMDGTVVGPPDPEFDAARRVWNGCIDRHPLAVAR' A
#
# COMPACT_ATOMS: atom_id res chain seq x y z
N MET A 1 10.44 -21.39 9.44
CA MET A 1 10.76 -20.02 9.06
C MET A 1 9.54 -19.54 8.33
N THR A 2 8.62 -18.87 9.03
CA THR A 2 7.31 -18.54 8.47
C THR A 2 7.54 -17.56 7.32
N GLU A 3 7.24 -17.98 6.10
CA GLU A 3 7.09 -17.04 4.99
C GLU A 3 5.77 -16.33 5.22
N ASP A 4 5.78 -15.34 6.10
CA ASP A 4 4.66 -14.42 6.25
C ASP A 4 4.46 -13.73 4.90
N GLY A 5 3.32 -14.04 4.26
CA GLY A 5 3.01 -13.54 2.93
C GLY A 5 2.87 -12.01 2.90
N PRO A 6 2.82 -11.39 1.70
CA PRO A 6 2.76 -9.94 1.57
C PRO A 6 1.61 -9.29 2.35
N ALA A 7 0.48 -9.99 2.52
CA ALA A 7 -0.63 -9.52 3.35
C ALA A 7 -0.27 -9.44 4.84
N ALA A 8 0.45 -10.42 5.39
CA ALA A 8 0.89 -10.42 6.77
C ALA A 8 1.94 -9.32 7.01
N ALA A 9 2.87 -9.13 6.08
CA ALA A 9 3.86 -8.06 6.14
C ALA A 9 3.22 -6.65 6.09
N LEU A 10 2.19 -6.45 5.27
CA LEU A 10 1.45 -5.19 5.21
C LEU A 10 0.63 -4.92 6.48
N ALA A 11 0.04 -5.95 7.08
CA ALA A 11 -0.65 -5.83 8.36
C ALA A 11 0.29 -5.44 9.49
N GLU A 12 1.48 -6.04 9.56
CA GLU A 12 2.52 -5.66 10.53
C GLU A 12 2.97 -4.21 10.33
N LEU A 13 3.16 -3.78 9.07
CA LEU A 13 3.54 -2.41 8.76
C LEU A 13 2.46 -1.41 9.22
N ALA A 14 1.19 -1.72 8.98
CA ALA A 14 0.07 -0.87 9.38
C ALA A 14 -0.06 -0.73 10.91
N ASP A 15 0.25 -1.78 11.66
CA ASP A 15 0.22 -1.77 13.14
C ASP A 15 1.35 -0.90 13.74
N ARG A 16 2.51 -0.89 13.08
CA ARG A 16 3.74 -0.28 13.62
C ARG A 16 4.02 1.14 13.13
N MET A 17 3.34 1.59 12.08
CA MET A 17 3.60 2.88 11.45
C MET A 17 2.63 3.94 11.98
N ASP A 18 3.16 5.10 12.38
CA ASP A 18 2.36 6.31 12.62
C ASP A 18 1.89 6.88 11.27
N GLY A 19 0.86 6.28 10.69
CA GLY A 19 0.32 6.65 9.38
C GLY A 19 -0.68 5.63 8.86
N THR A 20 -0.93 5.63 7.55
CA THR A 20 -1.89 4.70 6.93
C THR A 20 -1.25 3.92 5.80
N VAL A 21 -1.45 2.60 5.81
CA VAL A 21 -1.09 1.71 4.70
C VAL A 21 -2.37 1.45 3.89
N VAL A 22 -2.38 1.89 2.63
CA VAL A 22 -3.52 1.79 1.70
C VAL A 22 -3.23 0.72 0.66
N GLY A 23 -4.04 -0.33 0.57
CA GLY A 23 -3.88 -1.44 -0.36
C GLY A 23 -4.97 -1.51 -1.45
N PRO A 24 -4.88 -2.43 -2.42
CA PRO A 24 -5.85 -2.57 -3.51
C PRO A 24 -7.34 -2.72 -3.11
N PRO A 25 -7.69 -3.32 -1.95
CA PRO A 25 -9.08 -3.36 -1.50
C PRO A 25 -9.64 -2.00 -1.04
N ASP A 26 -8.76 -1.04 -0.72
CA ASP A 26 -9.17 0.26 -0.20
C ASP A 26 -9.65 1.19 -1.34
N PRO A 27 -10.81 1.85 -1.19
CA PRO A 27 -11.33 2.75 -2.22
C PRO A 27 -10.43 3.96 -2.48
N GLU A 28 -9.53 4.29 -1.56
CA GLU A 28 -8.57 5.39 -1.70
C GLU A 28 -7.30 5.01 -2.46
N PHE A 29 -7.09 3.73 -2.77
CA PHE A 29 -5.85 3.22 -3.36
C PHE A 29 -5.51 3.88 -4.71
N ASP A 30 -6.51 4.03 -5.58
CA ASP A 30 -6.33 4.69 -6.87
C ASP A 30 -5.93 6.16 -6.76
N ALA A 31 -6.45 6.85 -5.74
CA ALA A 31 -6.04 8.22 -5.44
C ALA A 31 -4.63 8.24 -4.82
N ALA A 32 -4.29 7.27 -3.98
CA ALA A 32 -3.02 7.19 -3.27
C ALA A 32 -1.83 6.88 -4.18
N ARG A 33 -2.01 6.06 -5.23
CA ARG A 33 -0.96 5.73 -6.19
C ARG A 33 -0.75 6.80 -7.26
N ARG A 34 -1.64 7.79 -7.38
CA ARG A 34 -1.60 8.80 -8.43
C ARG A 34 -0.47 9.80 -8.18
N VAL A 35 0.44 9.88 -9.14
CA VAL A 35 1.46 10.94 -9.21
C VAL A 35 1.00 12.05 -10.15
N TRP A 36 1.62 13.23 -10.02
CA TRP A 36 1.29 14.37 -10.88
C TRP A 36 1.49 14.08 -12.38
N ASN A 37 2.53 13.32 -12.72
CA ASN A 37 2.78 12.93 -14.11
C ASN A 37 1.83 11.79 -14.52
N GLY A 38 0.78 12.15 -15.26
CA GLY A 38 -0.23 11.20 -15.75
C GLY A 38 0.29 10.14 -16.74
N CYS A 39 1.53 10.25 -17.25
CA CYS A 39 2.15 9.20 -18.04
C CYS A 39 2.67 8.02 -17.18
N ILE A 40 2.72 8.18 -15.86
CA ILE A 40 3.17 7.12 -14.94
C ILE A 40 1.94 6.49 -14.27
N ASP A 41 1.57 5.32 -14.77
CA ASP A 41 0.53 4.48 -14.20
C ASP A 41 1.14 3.17 -13.67
N ARG A 42 1.25 3.06 -12.34
CA ARG A 42 1.80 1.87 -11.67
C ARG A 42 0.86 1.36 -10.59
N HIS A 43 0.96 0.05 -10.34
CA HIS A 43 0.13 -0.68 -9.39
C HIS A 43 1.02 -1.33 -8.32
N PRO A 44 1.42 -0.57 -7.28
CA PRO A 44 2.20 -1.12 -6.16
C PRO A 44 1.35 -2.08 -5.32
N LEU A 45 1.98 -2.81 -4.40
CA LEU A 45 1.24 -3.67 -3.45
C LEU A 45 0.48 -2.86 -2.39
N ALA A 46 1.00 -1.70 -2.00
CA ALA A 46 0.35 -0.75 -1.08
C ALA A 46 1.02 0.62 -1.18
N VAL A 47 0.38 1.64 -0.60
CA VAL A 47 0.92 2.99 -0.40
C VAL A 47 0.94 3.29 1.10
N ALA A 48 2.12 3.59 1.64
CA ALA A 48 2.29 4.06 3.00
C ALA A 48 2.26 5.61 3.02
N ARG A 49 1.41 6.20 3.86
CA ARG A 49 1.23 7.65 4.02
C ARG A 49 1.54 8.10 5.44
#